data_AF-T0P710-F1
#
_entry.id   AF-T0P710-F1
#
_cell.length_a   1.000
_cell.length_b   1.000
_cell.length_c   1.000
_cell.angle_alpha   90.00
_cell.angle_beta   90.00
_cell.angle_gamma   90.00
#
_symmetry.space_group_name_H-M   'P 1'
#
loop_
_entity.id
_entity.type
_entity.pdbx_description
1 polymer ?
#
loop_
_entity_poly.entity_id
_entity_poly.type
_entity_poly.pdbx_seq_one_letter_code
_entity_poly.pdbx_strand_id
1 'polypeptide(L)'
;MKQIAIYDALFFSYESMLTRFKRAKSEDTLDTMYRGAIKKANENLQGGRELFQAQIAIERALNQCQQDFDTSLHGMTRKTNYALKLAQEPCKQYSPEDELRRLLSGLD
;
A
#
# COMPACT_ATOMS: atom_id res chain seq x y z
N MET A 1 -16.21 22.83 23.12
CA MET A 1 -15.38 21.60 23.01
C MET A 1 -16.08 20.47 22.26
N LYS A 2 -17.35 20.12 22.53
CA LYS A 2 -18.08 19.05 21.82
C LYS A 2 -18.22 19.23 20.30
N GLN A 3 -18.40 20.47 19.82
CA GLN A 3 -18.55 20.73 18.39
C GLN A 3 -17.28 20.37 17.58
N ILE A 4 -16.09 20.67 18.13
CA ILE A 4 -14.79 20.42 17.47
C ILE A 4 -14.57 18.91 17.30
N ALA A 5 -14.83 18.12 18.34
CA ALA A 5 -14.74 16.65 18.29
C ALA A 5 -15.66 16.02 17.23
N ILE A 6 -16.86 16.56 17.03
CA ILE A 6 -17.78 16.09 15.98
C ILE A 6 -17.25 16.42 14.59
N TYR A 7 -16.71 17.63 14.39
CA TYR A 7 -16.10 18.02 13.12
C TYR A 7 -14.88 17.16 12.77
N ASP A 8 -14.02 16.86 13.75
CA ASP A 8 -12.85 16.01 13.54
C ASP A 8 -13.25 14.55 13.25
N ALA A 9 -14.25 14.02 13.95
CA ALA A 9 -14.78 12.68 13.67
C ALA A 9 -15.37 12.55 12.25
N LEU A 10 -16.10 13.57 11.78
CA LEU A 10 -16.59 13.62 10.39
C LEU A 10 -15.45 13.79 9.39
N PHE A 11 -14.44 14.60 9.72
CA PHE A 11 -13.29 14.84 8.87
C PHE A 11 -12.46 13.58 8.63
N PHE A 12 -12.22 12.78 9.68
CA PHE A 12 -11.45 11.54 9.61
C PHE A 12 -12.29 10.30 9.34
N SER A 13 -13.58 10.46 9.04
CA SER A 13 -14.40 9.33 8.59
C SER A 13 -13.83 8.71 7.30
N TYR A 14 -14.04 7.40 7.15
CA TYR A 14 -13.55 6.64 5.99
C TYR A 14 -13.97 7.29 4.66
N GLU A 15 -15.24 7.65 4.51
CA GLU A 15 -15.75 8.28 3.28
C GLU A 15 -15.09 9.63 2.98
N SER A 16 -14.84 10.42 4.03
CA SER A 16 -14.18 11.71 3.90
C SER A 16 -12.72 11.55 3.47
N MET A 17 -12.00 10.60 4.08
CA MET A 17 -10.62 10.28 3.72
C MET A 17 -10.52 9.70 2.31
N LEU A 18 -11.38 8.75 1.96
CA LEU A 18 -11.43 8.13 0.63
C LEU A 18 -11.69 9.18 -0.46
N THR A 19 -12.68 10.05 -0.26
CA THR A 19 -13.00 11.12 -1.22
C THR A 19 -11.82 12.07 -1.44
N ARG A 20 -11.04 12.35 -0.38
CA ARG A 20 -9.81 13.14 -0.53
C ARG A 20 -8.77 12.35 -1.30
N PHE A 21 -8.43 11.14 -0.86
CA PHE A 21 -7.39 10.31 -1.48
C PHE A 21 -7.64 10.00 -2.96
N LYS A 22 -8.90 9.82 -3.37
CA LYS A 22 -9.28 9.67 -4.80
C LYS A 22 -8.93 10.86 -5.69
N ARG A 23 -8.57 12.01 -5.12
CA ARG A 23 -8.07 13.17 -5.88
C ARG A 23 -6.63 12.97 -6.36
N ALA A 24 -5.85 12.10 -5.71
CA ALA A 24 -4.49 11.78 -6.13
C ALA A 24 -4.50 11.18 -7.53
N LYS A 25 -3.56 11.62 -8.38
CA LYS A 25 -3.38 11.10 -9.75
C LYS A 25 -2.18 10.17 -9.89
N SER A 26 -1.38 10.06 -8.83
CA SER A 26 -0.23 9.16 -8.74
C SER A 26 -0.10 8.60 -7.32
N GLU A 27 0.61 7.48 -7.20
CA GLU A 27 0.96 6.87 -5.92
C GLU A 27 1.80 7.82 -5.04
N ASP A 28 2.73 8.58 -5.63
CA ASP A 28 3.53 9.58 -4.89
C ASP A 28 2.68 10.67 -4.25
N THR A 29 1.66 11.15 -4.98
CA THR A 29 0.72 12.13 -4.45
C THR A 29 -0.12 11.53 -3.32
N LEU A 30 -0.56 10.28 -3.49
CA LEU A 30 -1.31 9.54 -2.48
C LEU A 30 -0.48 9.35 -1.19
N ASP A 31 0.81 9.01 -1.29
CA ASP A 31 1.72 8.87 -0.15
C ASP A 31 1.89 10.20 0.60
N THR A 32 2.09 11.30 -0.13
CA THR A 32 2.18 12.64 0.47
C THR A 32 0.90 13.01 1.23
N MET A 33 -0.27 12.72 0.64
CA MET A 33 -1.56 12.95 1.28
C MET A 33 -1.78 12.09 2.52
N TYR A 34 -1.37 10.82 2.46
CA TYR A 34 -1.42 9.90 3.60
C TYR A 34 -0.58 10.41 4.78
N ARG A 35 0.69 10.77 4.54
CA ARG A 35 1.58 11.31 5.58
C ARG A 35 0.99 12.58 6.22
N GLY A 36 0.43 13.46 5.39
CA GLY A 36 -0.27 14.66 5.87
C GLY A 36 -1.49 14.34 6.73
N ALA A 37 -2.29 13.34 6.34
CA ALA A 37 -3.46 12.91 7.10
C ALA A 37 -3.08 12.30 8.46
N ILE A 38 -2.07 11.44 8.51
CA ILE A 38 -1.57 10.84 9.76
C ILE A 38 -1.00 11.92 10.69
N LYS A 39 -0.17 12.83 10.16
CA LYS A 39 0.36 13.96 10.94
C LYS A 39 -0.77 14.79 11.54
N LYS A 40 -1.76 15.16 10.72
CA LYS A 40 -2.92 15.94 11.16
C LYS A 40 -3.76 15.20 12.21
N ALA A 41 -3.95 13.89 12.08
CA ALA A 41 -4.65 13.09 13.07
C ALA A 41 -3.91 13.10 14.42
N ASN A 42 -2.59 12.89 14.40
CA ASN A 42 -1.76 12.90 15.61
C ASN A 42 -1.69 14.28 16.28
N GLU A 43 -1.77 15.37 15.51
CA GLU A 43 -1.74 16.74 16.05
C GLU A 43 -3.08 17.18 16.65
N ASN A 44 -4.20 16.74 16.06
CA ASN A 44 -5.52 17.27 16.41
C ASN A 44 -6.34 16.36 17.33
N LEU A 45 -6.07 15.05 17.35
CA LEU A 45 -6.83 14.09 18.16
C LEU A 45 -6.04 13.73 19.42
N GLN A 46 -6.57 14.12 20.58
CA GLN A 46 -5.92 13.91 21.88
C GLN A 46 -6.35 12.61 22.57
N GLY A 47 -7.41 11.94 22.09
CA GLY A 47 -7.98 10.74 22.70
C GLY A 47 -7.53 9.46 22.00
N GLY A 48 -7.06 8.46 22.77
CA GLY A 48 -6.59 7.18 22.22
C GLY A 48 -7.62 6.47 21.32
N ARG A 49 -8.91 6.48 21.70
CA ARG A 49 -9.97 5.85 20.89
C ARG A 49 -10.27 6.60 19.60
N GLU A 50 -10.38 7.92 19.66
CA GLU A 50 -10.70 8.76 18.50
C GLU A 50 -9.55 8.76 17.49
N LEU A 51 -8.31 8.90 18.00
CA LEU A 51 -7.10 8.79 17.20
C LEU A 51 -7.01 7.41 16.53
N PHE A 52 -7.25 6.35 17.27
CA PHE A 52 -7.21 4.99 16.72
C PHE A 52 -8.26 4.77 15.62
N GLN A 53 -9.49 5.24 15.82
CA GLN A 53 -10.53 5.16 14.80
C GLN A 53 -10.19 5.98 13.56
N ALA A 54 -9.62 7.18 13.73
CA ALA A 54 -9.16 8.01 12.63
C ALA A 54 -8.03 7.33 11.84
N GLN A 55 -7.04 6.76 12.52
CA GLN A 55 -5.95 6.02 11.88
C GLN A 55 -6.49 4.82 11.10
N ILE A 56 -7.40 4.03 11.66
CA ILE A 56 -8.07 2.94 10.94
C ILE A 56 -8.76 3.45 9.68
N ALA A 57 -9.50 4.55 9.77
CA ALA A 57 -10.22 5.10 8.63
C ALA A 57 -9.26 5.59 7.52
N ILE A 58 -8.15 6.23 7.91
CA ILE A 58 -7.08 6.66 7.00
C ILE A 58 -6.46 5.44 6.29
N GLU A 59 -6.08 4.40 7.03
CA GLU A 59 -5.47 3.19 6.47
C GLU A 59 -6.40 2.46 5.50
N ARG A 60 -7.68 2.31 5.88
CA ARG A 60 -8.69 1.70 5.00
C ARG A 60 -8.88 2.48 3.71
N ALA A 61 -8.92 3.80 3.79
CA ALA A 61 -9.05 4.65 2.61
C ALA A 61 -7.80 4.56 1.71
N LEU A 62 -6.60 4.50 2.30
CA LEU A 62 -5.34 4.32 1.56
C LEU A 62 -5.35 3.00 0.79
N ASN A 63 -5.66 1.89 1.47
CA ASN A 63 -5.68 0.56 0.88
C ASN A 63 -6.64 0.49 -0.33
N GLN A 64 -7.84 1.08 -0.20
CA GLN A 64 -8.78 1.13 -1.33
C GLN A 64 -8.20 1.90 -2.52
N CYS A 65 -7.60 3.07 -2.30
CA CYS A 65 -7.00 3.83 -3.40
C CYS A 65 -5.79 3.13 -4.03
N GLN A 66 -4.98 2.43 -3.24
CA GLN A 66 -3.87 1.62 -3.77
C GLN A 66 -4.39 0.47 -4.65
N GLN A 67 -5.46 -0.20 -4.24
CA GLN A 67 -6.13 -1.21 -5.06
C GLN A 67 -6.70 -0.61 -6.37
N ASP A 68 -7.28 0.59 -6.31
CA ASP A 68 -7.77 1.30 -7.49
C ASP A 68 -6.60 1.61 -8.46
N PHE A 69 -5.42 1.99 -7.96
CA PHE A 69 -4.23 2.18 -8.81
C PHE A 69 -3.71 0.86 -9.41
N ASP A 70 -3.70 -0.20 -8.62
CA ASP A 70 -3.27 -1.53 -9.03
C ASP A 70 -4.17 -2.16 -10.11
N THR A 71 -5.47 -1.87 -10.04
CA THR A 71 -6.48 -2.33 -11.00
C THR A 71 -6.62 -1.39 -12.21
N SER A 72 -6.01 -0.19 -12.15
CA SER A 72 -5.93 0.68 -13.31
C SER A 72 -5.21 -0.01 -14.47
N LEU A 73 -5.48 0.43 -15.71
CA LEU A 73 -4.81 -0.10 -16.90
C LEU A 73 -3.28 -0.07 -16.74
N HIS A 74 -2.74 1.01 -16.17
CA HIS A 74 -1.31 1.17 -15.93
C HIS A 74 -0.79 0.19 -14.87
N GLY A 75 -1.54 -0.01 -13.78
CA GLY A 75 -1.24 -1.00 -12.74
C GLY A 75 -1.26 -2.42 -13.27
N MET A 76 -2.29 -2.78 -14.03
CA MET A 76 -2.41 -4.07 -14.71
C MET A 76 -1.25 -4.29 -15.68
N THR A 77 -0.92 -3.33 -16.54
CA THR A 77 0.21 -3.45 -17.47
C THR A 77 1.53 -3.67 -16.74
N ARG A 78 1.80 -2.99 -15.62
CA ARG A 78 3.00 -3.25 -14.80
C ARG A 78 3.03 -4.69 -14.28
N LYS A 79 1.92 -5.18 -13.71
CA LYS A 79 1.82 -6.56 -13.19
C LYS A 79 1.97 -7.60 -14.29
N THR A 80 1.32 -7.40 -15.44
CA THR A 80 1.46 -8.28 -16.61
C THR A 80 2.90 -8.27 -17.12
N ASN A 81 3.53 -7.11 -17.26
CA ASN A 81 4.92 -7.02 -17.72
C ASN A 81 5.90 -7.68 -16.74
N TYR A 82 5.66 -7.54 -15.43
CA TYR A 82 6.45 -8.24 -14.41
C TYR A 82 6.27 -9.76 -14.52
N ALA A 83 5.03 -10.25 -14.63
CA ALA A 83 4.75 -11.68 -14.79
C ALA A 83 5.36 -12.25 -16.08
N LEU A 84 5.33 -11.48 -17.18
CA LEU A 84 5.99 -11.87 -18.43
C LEU A 84 7.52 -11.92 -18.28
N LYS A 85 8.13 -10.98 -17.56
CA LYS A 85 9.57 -11.04 -17.24
C LYS A 85 9.91 -12.26 -16.39
N LEU A 86 9.10 -12.56 -15.38
CA LEU A 86 9.29 -13.74 -14.53
C LEU A 86 9.11 -15.05 -15.31
N ALA A 87 8.21 -15.08 -16.29
CA ALA A 87 8.04 -16.22 -17.19
C ALA A 87 9.17 -16.34 -18.23
N GLN A 88 9.85 -15.24 -18.56
CA GLN A 88 11.02 -15.21 -19.44
C GLN A 88 12.31 -15.53 -18.71
N GLU A 89 12.41 -15.26 -17.40
CA GLU A 89 13.47 -15.83 -16.59
C GLU A 89 13.30 -17.35 -16.63
N PRO A 90 14.27 -18.11 -17.15
CA PRO A 90 14.22 -19.55 -17.01
C PRO A 90 14.25 -19.81 -15.51
N CYS A 91 13.11 -20.18 -14.93
CA CYS A 91 13.08 -20.85 -13.63
C CYS A 91 14.14 -21.92 -13.76
N LYS A 92 15.30 -21.75 -13.08
CA LYS A 92 16.49 -22.59 -13.30
C LYS A 92 16.00 -24.02 -13.31
N GLN A 93 15.94 -24.63 -14.49
CA GLN A 93 15.40 -25.97 -14.61
C GLN A 93 16.32 -26.82 -13.77
N TYR A 94 15.76 -27.45 -12.75
CA TYR A 94 16.53 -28.30 -11.87
C TYR A 94 17.19 -29.38 -12.73
N SER A 95 18.52 -29.35 -12.78
CA SER A 95 19.34 -30.34 -13.47
C SER A 95 19.97 -31.23 -12.41
N PRO A 96 19.53 -32.50 -12.30
CA PRO A 96 20.13 -33.44 -11.34
C PRO A 96 21.64 -33.58 -11.51
N GLU A 97 22.12 -33.46 -12.74
CA GLU A 97 23.54 -33.56 -13.08
C GLU A 97 24.34 -32.36 -12.56
N ASP A 98 23.80 -31.14 -12.67
CA ASP A 98 24.47 -29.93 -12.17
C ASP A 98 24.44 -29.86 -10.64
N GLU A 99 23.38 -30.35 -10.01
CA GLU A 99 23.28 -30.53 -8.56
C GLU A 99 24.29 -31.56 -8.04
N LEU A 100 24.41 -32.71 -8.70
CA LEU A 100 25.42 -33.72 -8.36
C LEU A 100 26.84 -33.14 -8.51
N ARG A 101 27.11 -32.40 -9.60
CA ARG A 101 28.41 -31.75 -9.82
C ARG A 101 28.74 -30.73 -8.73
N ARG A 102 27.75 -29.93 -8.29
CA ARG A 102 27.89 -28.99 -7.15
C ARG A 102 28.15 -29.71 -5.83
N LEU A 103 27.44 -30.81 -5.56
CA LEU A 103 27.61 -31.57 -4.33
C LEU A 103 28.99 -32.23 -4.25
N LEU A 104 29.51 -32.69 -5.39
CA LEU A 104 30.81 -33.34 -5.47
C LEU A 104 31.98 -32.33 -5.50
N SER A 105 31.76 -31.08 -5.93
CA SER A 105 32.82 -30.05 -5.99
C SER A 105 33.32 -29.56 -4.62
N GLY A 106 32.67 -29.97 -3.52
CA GLY A 106 33.09 -29.66 -2.15
C GLY A 106 33.84 -30.79 -1.45
N LEU A 107 34.18 -31.86 -2.16
CA LEU A 107 34.86 -33.06 -1.63
C LEU A 107 36.36 -33.07 -1.98
N ASP A 108 37.03 -31.94 -1.71
CA ASP A 108 38.50 -31.88 -1.61
C ASP A 108 38.95 -32.15 -0.17
#